data_AF-A0A842NY14-F1
#
_entry.id   AF-A0A842NY14-F1
#
_cell.length_a   1.000
_cell.length_b   1.000
_cell.length_c   1.000
_cell.angle_alpha   90.00
_cell.angle_beta   90.00
_cell.angle_gamma   90.00
#
_symmetry.space_group_name_H-M   'P 1'
#
loop_
_entity.id
_entity.type
_entity.pdbx_description
1 polymer ?
#
loop_
_entity_poly.entity_id
_entity_poly.type
_entity_poly.pdbx_seq_one_letter_code
_entity_poly.pdbx_strand_id
1 'polypeptide(L)'
;MPSCRICNKPLIWKKPYKKGDRPVEKDGSIHDCSTKKENEDLKCIICDGLVGCPNCEFIENCNPQSVSPLCICKKCEQLENPFISYKKAVSEKFPVINLKI
;
A
#
# COMPACT_ATOMS: atom_id res chain seq x y z
N MET A 1 1.20 12.25 17.53
CA MET A 1 0.33 13.00 16.61
C MET A 1 0.72 12.58 15.21
N PRO A 2 -0.19 12.12 14.34
CA PRO A 2 0.23 11.62 13.03
C PRO A 2 0.85 12.76 12.23
N SER A 3 1.86 12.46 11.41
CA SER A 3 2.48 13.42 10.52
C SER A 3 2.78 12.74 9.18
N CYS A 4 2.71 13.51 8.10
CA CYS A 4 3.11 13.04 6.79
C CYS A 4 4.63 12.75 6.79
N ARG A 5 5.04 11.51 6.50
CA ARG A 5 6.45 11.11 6.42
C ARG A 5 7.27 11.80 5.32
N ILE A 6 6.60 12.43 4.35
CA ILE A 6 7.27 13.03 3.19
C ILE A 6 7.61 14.49 3.44
N CYS A 7 6.64 15.27 3.93
CA CYS A 7 6.81 16.70 4.18
C CYS A 7 6.85 17.04 5.68
N ASN A 8 6.82 16.03 6.56
CA ASN A 8 6.77 16.17 8.03
C ASN A 8 5.59 17.00 8.55
N LYS A 9 4.58 17.27 7.71
CA LYS A 9 3.41 18.06 8.08
C LYS A 9 2.57 17.32 9.13
N PRO A 10 2.20 17.94 10.25
CA PRO A 10 1.30 17.36 11.23
C PRO A 10 -0.11 17.16 10.65
N LEU A 11 -0.69 15.98 10.87
CA LEU A 11 -2.03 15.58 10.45
C LEU A 11 -2.89 15.24 11.68
N ILE A 12 -4.18 14.98 11.45
CA ILE A 12 -5.12 14.59 12.50
C ILE A 12 -5.88 13.31 12.15
N TRP A 13 -6.22 12.51 13.17
CA TRP A 13 -7.14 11.38 13.03
C TRP A 13 -8.58 11.87 13.18
N LYS A 14 -9.43 11.59 12.18
CA LYS A 14 -10.87 11.85 12.30
C LYS A 14 -11.46 10.83 13.27
N LYS A 15 -12.08 11.29 14.36
CA LYS A 15 -12.77 10.41 15.33
C LYS A 15 -14.26 10.27 14.97
N PRO A 16 -14.85 9.08 15.13
CA PRO A 16 -14.19 7.80 15.44
C PRO A 16 -13.38 7.30 14.24
N TYR A 17 -12.18 6.76 14.49
CA TYR A 17 -11.35 6.17 13.42
C TYR A 17 -11.56 4.67 13.34
N LYS A 18 -11.41 4.11 12.14
CA LYS A 18 -11.42 2.68 11.84
C LYS A 18 -10.03 2.22 11.40
N LYS A 19 -9.73 0.94 11.59
CA LYS A 19 -8.48 0.32 11.10
C LYS A 19 -8.43 0.48 9.58
N GLY A 20 -7.41 1.19 9.08
CA GLY A 20 -7.23 1.49 7.66
C GLY A 20 -7.63 2.91 7.24
N ASP A 21 -8.20 3.72 8.15
CA ASP A 21 -8.40 5.15 7.89
C ASP A 21 -7.04 5.85 7.72
N ARG A 22 -7.01 6.94 6.96
CA ARG A 22 -5.83 7.79 6.78
C ARG A 22 -5.95 9.07 7.62
N PRO A 23 -4.85 9.56 8.21
CA PRO A 23 -4.82 10.90 8.78
C PRO A 23 -5.13 11.96 7.73
N VAL A 24 -5.85 13.00 8.14
CA VAL A 24 -6.32 14.09 7.29
C VAL A 24 -5.74 15.41 7.74
N GLU A 25 -5.90 16.43 6.91
CA GLU A 25 -5.63 17.81 7.28
C GLU A 25 -6.54 18.27 8.43
N LYS A 26 -6.20 19.39 9.06
CA LYS A 26 -6.99 19.94 10.18
C LYS A 26 -8.46 20.23 9.81
N ASP A 27 -8.71 20.55 8.55
CA ASP A 27 -10.04 20.79 7.99
C ASP A 27 -10.78 19.49 7.60
N GLY A 28 -10.15 18.33 7.73
CA GLY A 28 -10.69 17.03 7.39
C GLY A 28 -10.49 16.61 5.93
N SER A 29 -9.84 17.42 5.11
CA SER A 29 -9.51 17.08 3.73
C SER A 29 -8.38 16.03 3.64
N ILE A 30 -8.36 15.27 2.55
CA ILE A 30 -7.27 14.31 2.28
C ILE A 30 -5.98 15.10 2.10
N HIS A 31 -4.92 14.71 2.83
CA HIS A 31 -3.62 15.33 2.69
C HIS A 31 -3.02 15.01 1.30
N ASP A 32 -2.91 16.03 0.46
CA ASP A 32 -2.17 15.95 -0.81
C ASP A 32 -0.72 16.41 -0.59
N CYS A 33 0.21 15.47 -0.59
CA CYS A 33 1.62 15.79 -0.41
C CYS A 33 2.25 16.22 -1.74
N SER A 34 2.30 17.53 -1.98
CA SER A 34 2.88 18.11 -3.21
C SER A 34 4.39 17.83 -3.37
N THR A 35 5.08 17.46 -2.28
CA THR A 35 6.45 16.95 -2.33
C THR A 35 6.41 15.51 -2.84
N LYS A 36 6.45 15.31 -4.16
CA LYS A 36 6.70 13.97 -4.71
C LYS A 36 8.14 13.56 -4.38
N LYS A 37 8.39 13.00 -3.20
CA LYS A 37 9.41 11.94 -3.14
C LYS A 37 8.86 10.80 -3.96
N GLU A 38 9.70 10.18 -4.78
CA GLU A 38 9.41 8.90 -5.39
C GLU A 38 9.17 7.91 -4.26
N ASN A 39 7.93 7.84 -3.74
CA ASN A 39 7.53 6.69 -2.98
C ASN A 39 7.54 5.57 -4.01
N GLU A 40 8.46 4.63 -3.82
CA GLU A 40 8.39 3.33 -4.44
C GLU A 40 7.18 2.59 -3.85
N ASP A 41 5.98 3.09 -4.14
CA ASP A 41 4.76 2.40 -3.85
C ASP A 41 4.84 1.03 -4.51
N LEU A 42 4.54 -0.01 -3.74
CA LEU A 42 4.56 -1.36 -4.27
C LEU A 42 3.46 -1.50 -5.30
N LYS A 43 3.70 -2.32 -6.33
CA LYS A 43 2.66 -2.64 -7.30
C LYS A 43 1.91 -3.89 -6.85
N CYS A 44 0.59 -3.85 -7.01
CA CYS A 44 -0.23 -5.03 -6.83
C CYS A 44 0.16 -6.05 -7.89
N ILE A 45 0.50 -7.27 -7.49
CA ILE A 45 0.94 -8.27 -8.47
C ILE A 45 -0.17 -8.63 -9.47
N ILE A 46 -1.44 -8.53 -9.06
CA ILE A 46 -2.61 -8.87 -9.88
C ILE A 46 -2.99 -7.76 -10.87
N CYS A 47 -2.96 -6.48 -10.46
CA CYS A 47 -3.51 -5.38 -11.26
C CYS A 47 -2.55 -4.21 -11.52
N ASP A 48 -1.31 -4.31 -11.03
CA ASP A 48 -0.27 -3.26 -11.09
C ASP A 48 -0.64 -1.92 -10.45
N GLY A 49 -1.81 -1.84 -9.81
CA GLY A 49 -2.24 -0.69 -9.03
C GLY A 49 -1.28 -0.41 -7.87
N LEU A 50 -1.07 0.86 -7.57
CA LEU A 50 -0.22 1.29 -6.46
C LEU A 50 -0.80 0.81 -5.12
N VAL A 51 0.06 0.21 -4.32
CA VAL A 51 -0.24 -0.35 -3.01
C VAL A 51 0.63 0.38 -2.00
N GLY A 52 -0.01 1.26 -1.25
CA GLY A 52 0.57 1.74 -0.01
C GLY A 52 0.65 0.58 0.96
N CYS A 53 1.83 0.34 1.54
CA CYS A 53 1.95 -0.63 2.62
C CYS A 53 1.40 0.01 3.91
N PRO A 54 0.40 -0.59 4.59
CA PRO A 54 -0.26 -0.01 5.75
C PRO A 54 0.67 0.14 6.97
N ASN A 55 1.77 -0.61 7.01
CA ASN A 55 2.85 -0.40 7.97
C ASN A 55 3.81 0.72 7.54
N CYS A 56 4.05 0.85 6.23
CA CYS A 56 5.09 1.69 5.68
C CYS A 56 4.69 3.15 5.66
N GLU A 57 3.40 3.47 5.49
CA GLU A 57 2.88 4.85 5.50
C GLU A 57 3.25 5.61 6.80
N PHE A 58 3.60 4.88 7.88
CA PHE A 58 3.89 5.42 9.21
C PHE A 58 5.31 5.12 9.75
N ILE A 59 6.18 4.44 9.01
CA ILE A 59 7.54 4.08 9.46
C ILE A 59 8.58 4.85 8.62
N GLU A 60 9.42 5.65 9.28
CA GLU A 60 10.46 6.48 8.64
C GLU A 60 11.49 5.67 7.83
N ASN A 61 11.77 4.43 8.24
CA ASN A 61 12.77 3.54 7.63
C ASN A 61 12.15 2.27 7.04
N CYS A 62 11.09 2.40 6.25
CA CYS A 62 10.52 1.24 5.58
C CYS A 62 10.90 1.21 4.10
N ASN A 63 11.73 0.23 3.71
CA ASN A 63 11.90 -0.17 2.31
C ASN A 63 10.81 -1.20 1.98
N PRO A 64 9.71 -0.82 1.30
CA PRO A 64 8.59 -1.72 1.06
C PRO A 64 8.99 -2.96 0.24
N GLN A 65 9.95 -2.79 -0.68
CA GLN A 65 10.47 -3.87 -1.52
C GLN A 65 11.17 -4.96 -0.68
N SER A 66 11.76 -4.58 0.45
CA SER A 66 12.43 -5.53 1.36
C SER A 66 11.45 -6.34 2.23
N VAL A 67 10.21 -5.89 2.39
CA VAL A 67 9.21 -6.54 3.26
C VAL A 67 8.35 -7.52 2.47
N SER A 68 7.83 -7.10 1.31
CA SER A 68 7.07 -7.98 0.43
C SER A 68 7.11 -7.45 -1.01
N PRO A 69 7.99 -7.98 -1.87
CA PRO A 69 8.08 -7.53 -3.25
C PRO A 69 6.83 -7.88 -4.09
N LEU A 70 5.96 -8.77 -3.58
CA LEU A 70 4.78 -9.28 -4.27
C LEU A 70 3.51 -9.00 -3.46
N CYS A 71 3.09 -7.73 -3.42
CA CYS A 71 1.90 -7.32 -2.68
C CYS A 71 0.60 -7.50 -3.45
N ILE A 72 -0.51 -7.62 -2.72
CA ILE A 72 -1.88 -7.56 -3.23
C ILE A 72 -2.60 -6.33 -2.67
N CYS A 73 -3.33 -5.58 -3.49
CA CYS A 73 -4.11 -4.43 -3.02
C CYS A 73 -5.44 -4.88 -2.37
N LYS A 74 -6.04 -4.01 -1.53
CA LYS A 74 -7.28 -4.31 -0.82
C LYS A 74 -8.45 -4.69 -1.74
N LYS A 75 -8.53 -4.11 -2.94
CA LYS A 75 -9.55 -4.45 -3.94
C LYS A 75 -9.37 -5.88 -4.45
N CYS A 76 -8.14 -6.28 -4.72
CA CYS A 76 -7.84 -7.63 -5.19
C CYS A 76 -7.94 -8.68 -4.07
N GLU A 77 -7.73 -8.30 -2.80
CA GLU A 77 -8.00 -9.16 -1.64
C GLU A 77 -9.49 -9.55 -1.53
N GLN A 78 -10.40 -8.70 -2.04
CA GLN A 78 -11.84 -8.93 -2.02
C GLN A 78 -12.37 -9.75 -3.21
N LEU A 79 -11.50 -10.26 -4.08
CA LEU A 79 -11.91 -11.21 -5.12
C LEU A 79 -12.43 -12.50 -4.50
N GLU A 80 -13.27 -13.24 -5.22
CA GLU A 80 -13.85 -14.49 -4.75
C GLU A 80 -12.77 -15.52 -4.35
N ASN A 81 -11.68 -15.60 -5.12
CA ASN A 81 -10.54 -16.47 -4.86
C ASN A 81 -9.22 -15.68 -5.01
N PRO A 82 -8.84 -14.86 -4.01
CA PRO A 82 -7.71 -13.94 -4.12
C PRO A 82 -6.37 -14.68 -4.16
N PHE A 83 -6.27 -15.83 -3.48
CA PHE A 83 -5.07 -16.68 -3.48
C PHE A 83 -4.81 -17.31 -4.86
N ILE A 84 -5.85 -17.83 -5.52
CA ILE A 84 -5.71 -18.40 -6.88
C ILE A 84 -5.32 -17.31 -7.87
N SER A 85 -5.97 -16.14 -7.78
CA SER A 85 -5.66 -14.98 -8.62
C SER A 85 -4.22 -14.51 -8.41
N TYR A 86 -3.74 -14.50 -7.16
CA TYR A 86 -2.36 -14.20 -6.81
C TYR A 86 -1.38 -15.22 -7.42
N LYS A 87 -1.60 -16.53 -7.21
CA LYS A 87 -0.72 -17.56 -7.79
C LYS A 87 -0.61 -17.43 -9.31
N LYS A 88 -1.75 -17.24 -9.99
CA LYS A 88 -1.80 -17.06 -11.43
C LYS A 88 -0.97 -15.86 -11.87
N ALA A 89 -1.15 -14.69 -11.24
CA ALA A 89 -0.39 -13.49 -11.54
C ALA A 89 1.12 -13.65 -11.29
N VAL A 90 1.51 -14.37 -10.24
CA VAL A 90 2.93 -14.68 -9.98
C VAL A 90 3.50 -15.60 -11.06
N SER A 91 2.81 -16.68 -11.42
CA SER A 91 3.27 -17.59 -12.49
C SER A 91 3.38 -16.90 -13.85
N GLU A 92 2.44 -16.01 -14.18
CA GLU A 92 2.46 -15.25 -15.43
C GLU A 92 3.63 -14.24 -15.48
N LYS A 93 3.89 -13.54 -14.37
CA LYS A 93 4.97 -12.52 -14.30
C LYS A 93 6.35 -13.13 -14.08
N PHE A 94 6.42 -14.30 -13.47
CA PHE A 94 7.67 -15.00 -13.17
C PHE A 94 7.60 -16.45 -13.66
N PRO A 95 7.68 -16.67 -15.00
CA PRO A 95 7.53 -17.99 -15.61
C PRO A 95 8.61 -19.01 -15.17
N VAL A 96 9.72 -18.53 -14.60
CA VAL A 96 10.77 -19.36 -13.98
C VAL A 96 10.39 -19.92 -12.61
N ILE A 97 9.40 -19.34 -11.93
CA ILE A 97 8.89 -19.86 -10.66
C ILE A 97 7.87 -20.94 -10.99
N ASN A 98 8.28 -22.21 -10.89
CA ASN A 98 7.40 -23.36 -11.13
C ASN A 98 6.42 -23.55 -9.97
N LEU A 99 5.41 -22.67 -9.88
CA LEU A 99 4.30 -22.82 -8.96
C LEU A 99 3.36 -23.91 -9.51
N LYS A 100 3.30 -25.07 -8.86
CA LYS A 100 2.22 -26.04 -9.07
C LYS A 100 0.92 -25.37 -8.59
N ILE A 101 0.12 -24.85 -9.53
CA ILE A 101 -1.12 -24.09 -9.23
C ILE A 101 -2.17 -25.04 -8.67
#